data_AF-A0A7M1QS70-F1
#
_entry.id   AF-A0A7M1QS70-F1
#
_cell.length_a   1.000
_cell.length_b   1.000
_cell.length_c   1.000
_cell.angle_alpha   90.00
_cell.angle_beta   90.00
_cell.angle_gamma   90.00
#
_symmetry.space_group_name_H-M   'P 1'
#
loop_
_entity.id
_entity.type
_entity.pdbx_description
1 polymer ?
#
loop_
_entity_poly.entity_id
_entity_poly.type
_entity_poly.pdbx_seq_one_letter_code
_entity_poly.pdbx_strand_id
1 'polypeptide(L)'
;MANFDELIEIIIAVYVPQMSPVAASMIKNDLEQQDYDFAVDSFLQFTLLEDIDVPAEILADIEYEVHAAWDPELTERTLGWIAKHRARSST
;
A
#
# COMPACT_ATOMS: atom_id res chain seq x y z
N MET A 1 11.53 7.24 8.82
CA MET A 1 11.38 7.39 7.37
C MET A 1 12.14 6.25 6.75
N ALA A 2 11.43 5.16 6.51
CA ALA A 2 11.98 4.02 5.78
C ALA A 2 12.34 4.49 4.36
N ASN A 3 13.37 3.88 3.76
CA ASN A 3 13.57 4.00 2.31
C ASN A 3 12.40 3.27 1.61
N PHE A 4 11.99 3.69 0.41
CA PHE A 4 10.91 3.04 -0.34
C PHE A 4 11.12 1.52 -0.49
N ASP A 5 12.36 1.07 -0.68
CA ASP A 5 12.69 -0.36 -0.72
C ASP A 5 12.33 -1.10 0.59
N GLU A 6 12.57 -0.47 1.75
CA GLU A 6 12.26 -1.02 3.06
C GLU A 6 10.75 -1.08 3.30
N LEU A 7 9.99 -0.09 2.80
CA LEU A 7 8.53 -0.13 2.79
C LEU A 7 8.00 -1.31 1.96
N ILE A 8 8.58 -1.56 0.78
CA ILE A 8 8.23 -2.71 -0.06
C ILE A 8 8.55 -4.02 0.65
N GLU A 9 9.70 -4.13 1.31
CA GLU A 9 10.06 -5.31 2.12
C GLU A 9 9.04 -5.56 3.25
N ILE A 10 8.59 -4.51 3.94
CA ILE A 10 7.55 -4.61 4.98
C ILE A 10 6.24 -5.12 4.38
N ILE A 11 5.80 -4.58 3.24
CA ILE A 11 4.57 -5.04 2.56
C ILE A 11 4.65 -6.54 2.26
N ILE A 12 5.78 -6.99 1.69
CA ILE A 12 5.99 -8.39 1.30
C ILE A 12 6.08 -9.30 2.53
N ALA A 13 6.85 -8.92 3.55
CA ALA A 13 7.16 -9.79 4.67
C ALA A 13 6.02 -9.86 5.69
N VAL A 14 5.31 -8.74 5.91
CA VAL A 14 4.30 -8.61 6.97
C VAL A 14 2.90 -8.78 6.41
N TYR A 15 2.56 -8.12 5.32
CA TYR A 15 1.16 -7.98 4.89
C TYR A 15 0.72 -9.01 3.87
N VAL A 16 1.52 -9.26 2.84
CA VAL A 16 1.20 -10.26 1.81
C VAL A 16 0.85 -11.64 2.39
N PRO A 17 1.50 -12.15 3.47
CA PRO A 17 1.12 -13.42 4.08
C PRO A 17 -0.22 -13.41 4.81
N GLN A 18 -0.73 -12.24 5.20
CA GLN A 18 -2.01 -12.08 5.88
C GLN A 18 -3.18 -11.98 4.90
N MET A 19 -2.90 -11.71 3.63
CA MET A 19 -3.91 -11.49 2.60
C MET A 19 -4.46 -12.80 2.02
N SER A 20 -5.63 -12.70 1.39
CA SER A 20 -6.15 -13.80 0.57
C SER A 20 -5.20 -14.14 -0.59
N PRO A 21 -5.23 -15.38 -1.12
CA PRO A 21 -4.38 -15.77 -2.24
C PRO A 21 -4.54 -14.89 -3.49
N VAL A 22 -5.75 -14.35 -3.72
CA VAL A 22 -6.05 -13.49 -4.86
C VAL A 22 -5.36 -12.14 -4.70
N ALA A 23 -5.54 -11.48 -3.55
CA ALA A 23 -4.90 -10.22 -3.23
C ALA A 23 -3.37 -10.34 -3.24
N ALA A 24 -2.84 -11.37 -2.58
CA ALA A 24 -1.41 -11.65 -2.54
C ALA A 24 -0.83 -11.88 -3.95
N SER A 25 -1.57 -12.56 -4.85
CA SER A 25 -1.12 -12.81 -6.22
C SER A 25 -1.08 -11.54 -7.06
N MET A 26 -2.02 -10.60 -6.88
CA MET A 26 -2.02 -9.33 -7.60
C MET A 26 -0.80 -8.48 -7.22
N ILE A 27 -0.55 -8.31 -5.91
CA ILE A 27 0.61 -7.55 -5.43
C ILE A 27 1.92 -8.19 -5.89
N LYS A 28 2.04 -9.53 -5.83
CA LYS A 28 3.24 -10.22 -6.33
C LYS A 28 3.47 -10.01 -7.82
N ASN A 29 2.40 -10.00 -8.61
CA ASN A 29 2.51 -9.77 -10.05
C ASN A 29 2.95 -8.32 -10.38
N ASP A 30 2.49 -7.33 -9.61
CA ASP A 30 2.96 -5.95 -9.73
C ASP A 30 4.46 -5.84 -9.38
N LEU A 31 4.88 -6.51 -8.30
CA LEU A 31 6.29 -6.56 -7.88
C LEU A 31 7.20 -7.28 -8.88
N GLU A 32 6.76 -8.39 -9.48
CA GLU A 32 7.50 -9.12 -10.51
C GLU A 32 7.73 -8.27 -11.76
N GLN A 33 6.79 -7.36 -12.06
CA GLN A 33 6.90 -6.39 -13.15
C GLN A 33 7.70 -5.13 -12.77
N GLN A 34 8.12 -5.00 -11.51
CA GLN A 34 8.78 -3.82 -10.93
C GLN A 34 7.88 -2.57 -10.92
N ASP A 35 6.56 -2.76 -10.92
CA ASP A 35 5.56 -1.70 -10.82
C ASP A 35 5.24 -1.42 -9.35
N TYR A 36 6.25 -0.94 -8.60
CA TYR A 36 6.16 -0.77 -7.14
C TYR A 36 5.03 0.17 -6.71
N ASP A 37 4.76 1.22 -7.49
CA ASP A 37 3.69 2.17 -7.20
C ASP A 37 2.31 1.48 -7.26
N PHE A 38 2.11 0.61 -8.25
CA PHE A 38 0.91 -0.21 -8.35
C PHE A 38 0.84 -1.26 -7.25
N ALA A 39 1.97 -1.88 -6.88
CA ALA A 39 2.00 -2.84 -5.79
C ALA A 39 1.57 -2.20 -4.45
N VAL A 40 1.98 -0.96 -4.18
CA VAL A 40 1.59 -0.19 -2.99
C VAL A 40 0.11 0.24 -3.06
N ASP A 41 -0.39 0.67 -4.22
CA ASP A 41 -1.80 0.99 -4.41
C ASP A 41 -2.71 -0.24 -4.20
N SER A 42 -2.35 -1.38 -4.82
CA SER A 42 -2.98 -2.69 -4.62
C SER A 42 -2.95 -3.10 -3.15
N PHE A 43 -1.81 -2.94 -2.48
CA PHE A 43 -1.65 -3.21 -1.05
C PHE A 43 -2.66 -2.41 -0.20
N LEU A 44 -2.76 -1.10 -0.42
CA LEU A 44 -3.69 -0.25 0.32
C LEU A 44 -5.16 -0.60 0.03
N GLN A 45 -5.48 -0.97 -1.21
CA GLN A 45 -6.82 -1.42 -1.56
C GLN A 45 -7.18 -2.73 -0.84
N PHE A 46 -6.33 -3.75 -0.92
CA PHE A 46 -6.64 -5.07 -0.38
C PHE A 46 -6.63 -5.11 1.15
N THR A 47 -5.70 -4.41 1.80
CA THR A 47 -5.73 -4.28 3.27
C THR A 47 -7.01 -3.61 3.76
N LEU A 48 -7.55 -2.66 2.99
CA LEU A 48 -8.84 -2.05 3.31
C LEU A 48 -10.01 -3.04 3.12
N LEU A 49 -10.04 -3.77 2.01
CA LEU A 49 -11.11 -4.72 1.67
C LEU A 49 -11.15 -5.94 2.60
N GLU A 50 -9.98 -6.41 3.02
CA GLU A 50 -9.83 -7.61 3.85
C GLU A 50 -9.76 -7.29 5.36
N ASP A 51 -10.01 -6.03 5.73
CA ASP A 51 -10.00 -5.55 7.11
C ASP A 51 -8.67 -5.78 7.85
N ILE A 52 -7.56 -5.67 7.12
CA ILE A 52 -6.21 -5.75 7.68
C ILE A 52 -5.77 -4.35 8.09
N ASP A 53 -5.38 -4.19 9.34
CA ASP A 53 -4.98 -2.90 9.89
C ASP A 53 -3.60 -2.46 9.38
N VAL A 54 -3.49 -1.17 9.01
CA VAL A 54 -2.25 -0.58 8.50
C VAL A 54 -1.85 0.56 9.44
N PRO A 55 -0.71 0.47 10.14
CA PRO A 55 -0.25 1.49 11.07
C PRO A 55 -0.14 2.86 10.42
N ALA A 56 -0.47 3.89 11.19
CA ALA A 56 -0.41 5.28 10.74
C ALA A 56 0.99 5.71 10.24
N GLU A 57 2.06 5.11 10.78
CA GLU A 57 3.43 5.34 10.32
C GLU A 57 3.65 4.84 8.89
N ILE A 58 3.18 3.63 8.56
CA ILE A 58 3.25 3.07 7.20
C ILE A 58 2.44 3.93 6.23
N LEU A 59 1.25 4.39 6.65
CA LEU A 59 0.43 5.30 5.83
C LEU A 59 1.11 6.64 5.58
N ALA A 60 1.86 7.17 6.55
CA ALA A 60 2.59 8.43 6.40
C ALA A 60 3.82 8.28 5.50
N ASP A 61 4.55 7.17 5.62
CA ASP A 61 5.66 6.85 4.73
C ASP A 61 5.17 6.69 3.27
N ILE A 62 4.04 5.99 3.04
CA ILE A 62 3.44 5.90 1.68
C ILE A 62 2.99 7.27 1.17
N GLU A 63 2.31 8.08 1.99
CA GLU A 63 1.85 9.42 1.58
C GLU A 63 3.01 10.32 1.14
N TYR A 64 4.15 10.22 1.81
CA TYR A 64 5.35 10.95 1.41
C TYR A 64 5.87 10.51 0.04
N GLU A 65 5.98 9.20 -0.21
CA GLU A 65 6.50 8.65 -1.47
C GLU A 65 5.59 9.03 -2.66
N VAL A 66 4.27 8.91 -2.46
CA VAL A 66 3.26 9.27 -3.45
C VAL A 66 3.38 10.75 -3.89
N HIS A 67 3.67 11.65 -2.95
CA HIS A 67 3.82 13.07 -3.26
C HIS A 67 5.14 13.43 -3.98
N ALA A 68 6.12 12.51 -4.03
CA ALA A 68 7.45 12.82 -4.54
C ALA A 68 7.56 12.68 -6.07
N ALA A 69 7.04 11.58 -6.64
CA ALA A 69 7.39 11.22 -8.03
C ALA A 69 6.36 10.40 -8.81
N TRP A 70 5.19 10.09 -8.23
CA TRP A 70 4.24 9.17 -8.85
C TRP A 70 3.41 9.83 -9.97
N ASP A 71 2.81 8.99 -10.82
CA ASP A 71 1.80 9.44 -11.78
C ASP A 71 0.64 10.16 -11.06
N PRO A 72 0.12 11.28 -11.59
CA PRO A 72 -0.93 12.05 -10.92
C PRO A 72 -2.24 11.29 -10.68
N GLU A 73 -2.67 10.42 -11.60
CA GLU A 73 -3.90 9.65 -11.45
C GLU A 73 -3.72 8.59 -10.35
N LEU A 74 -2.58 7.91 -10.37
CA LEU A 74 -2.23 6.94 -9.34
C LEU A 74 -2.11 7.63 -7.97
N THR A 75 -1.48 8.80 -7.92
CA THR A 75 -1.36 9.63 -6.73
C THR A 75 -2.72 9.93 -6.10
N GLU A 76 -3.66 10.46 -6.88
CA GLU A 76 -5.00 10.80 -6.37
C GLU A 76 -5.72 9.55 -5.83
N ARG A 77 -5.62 8.43 -6.57
CA ARG A 77 -6.23 7.16 -6.15
C ARG A 77 -5.65 6.65 -4.84
N THR A 78 -4.32 6.62 -4.72
CA THR A 78 -3.61 6.10 -3.56
C THR A 78 -3.84 6.97 -2.32
N LEU A 79 -3.84 8.31 -2.46
CA LEU A 79 -4.23 9.22 -1.36
C LEU A 79 -5.67 8.97 -0.90
N GLY A 80 -6.56 8.64 -1.84
CA GLY A 80 -7.93 8.21 -1.54
C GLY A 80 -8.00 6.95 -0.66
N TRP A 81 -7.11 5.98 -0.87
CA TRP A 81 -7.01 4.80 0.00
C TRP A 81 -6.50 5.16 1.40
N ILE A 82 -5.45 5.98 1.49
CA ILE A 82 -4.88 6.44 2.77
C ILE A 82 -5.94 7.14 3.62
N ALA A 83 -6.74 8.02 3.00
CA ALA A 83 -7.84 8.69 3.69
C ALA A 83 -8.87 7.70 4.27
N LYS A 84 -9.21 6.63 3.54
CA LYS A 84 -10.15 5.60 4.01
C LYS A 84 -9.57 4.80 5.18
N HIS A 85 -8.28 4.45 5.15
CA HIS A 85 -7.60 3.78 6.26
C HIS A 85 -7.59 4.64 7.54
N ARG A 86 -7.30 5.94 7.41
CA ARG A 86 -7.35 6.89 8.53
C ARG A 86 -8.75 7.04 9.12
N ALA A 87 -9.77 7.09 8.26
CA ALA A 87 -11.16 7.16 8.70
C ALA A 87 -11.59 5.89 9.46
N ARG A 88 -11.19 4.70 8.98
CA ARG A 88 -11.45 3.43 9.65
C ARG A 88 -10.86 3.40 11.06
N SER A 89 -9.61 3.86 11.21
CA SER A 89 -8.89 3.88 12.50
C SER A 89 -9.42 4.91 13.51
N SER A 90 -10.28 5.83 13.07
CA SER A 90 -10.87 6.89 13.90
C SER A 90 -12.24 6.54 14.48
N THR A 91 -12.74 5.32 14.21
CA THR A 91 -14.07 4.82 14.61
C THR A 91 -13.94 3.75 15.67
#